data_AF-A0A7C3QEA3-F1
#
_entry.id   AF-A0A7C3QEA3-F1
#
_cell.length_a   1.000
_cell.length_b   1.000
_cell.length_c   1.000
_cell.angle_alpha   90.00
_cell.angle_beta   90.00
_cell.angle_gamma   90.00
#
_symmetry.space_group_name_H-M   'P 1'
#
loop_
_entity.id
_entity.type
_entity.pdbx_description
1 polymer ?
#
loop_
_entity_poly.entity_id
_entity_poly.type
_entity_poly.pdbx_seq_one_letter_code
_entity_poly.pdbx_strand_id
1 'polypeptide(L)'
;MAAPNSEQILMTILEPDDGHNGGDIKFGPDGYLYVPVGDGGLHDQNNPNPNPQDLSSPLGKILRIDVTGNSPNAPDCGSALYTIPADNPFADGPGGTCDEIWAYGLRNPWRISFDRLTGDLFIADVGENSWEEVNWQAAGSAGGQNYGWPCYEANAAYNLTGCAPAGSYTFPIFAYDHNNGNCSVTGGYIYRGSRYPAMQGHYLLADFCSGAAWSLSRENDVWQSNSYNLSLTFPTTFGQDRDGELYVLEHDGALSHIAENSPLPALSILKSGPAESAPGAPIIYEISVTNNGAAAATNLLITDTIPAGASLLNIGNGGAVNGDVVSWQTAALAPGGQIQGQLVVTPTLPVSDTLVIRNEFYGVQANNAAGVRGTAVITIINGKNVYLPVISKR
;
A
#
# COMPACT_ATOMS: atom_id res chain seq x y z
N MET A 1 -11.02 -10.48 13.88
CA MET A 1 -12.47 -10.22 14.08
C MET A 1 -12.62 -9.36 15.32
N ALA A 2 -13.48 -8.34 15.28
CA ALA A 2 -13.76 -7.49 16.44
C ALA A 2 -14.43 -8.29 17.57
N ALA A 3 -14.29 -7.82 18.81
CA ALA A 3 -14.95 -8.45 19.95
C ALA A 3 -16.47 -8.22 19.88
N PRO A 4 -17.32 -9.19 20.28
CA PRO A 4 -18.76 -8.97 20.35
C PRO A 4 -19.09 -7.74 21.21
N ASN A 5 -20.02 -6.89 20.74
CA ASN A 5 -20.43 -5.63 21.39
C ASN A 5 -19.31 -4.58 21.56
N SER A 6 -18.25 -4.64 20.75
CA SER A 6 -17.19 -3.61 20.74
C SER A 6 -17.43 -2.46 19.76
N GLU A 7 -18.64 -2.36 19.21
CA GLU A 7 -19.00 -1.27 18.29
C GLU A 7 -19.05 0.06 19.05
N GLN A 8 -18.44 1.08 18.46
CA GLN A 8 -18.49 2.45 18.95
C GLN A 8 -18.75 3.37 17.77
N ILE A 9 -19.84 4.14 17.85
CA ILE A 9 -20.22 5.11 16.83
C ILE A 9 -19.40 6.37 17.05
N LEU A 10 -18.34 6.57 16.26
CA LEU A 10 -17.51 7.77 16.34
C LEU A 10 -18.22 9.01 15.80
N MET A 11 -19.00 8.85 14.73
CA MET A 11 -19.66 9.96 14.05
C MET A 11 -20.98 9.48 13.42
N THR A 12 -21.96 10.38 13.36
CA THR A 12 -23.22 10.18 12.62
C THR A 12 -23.44 11.42 11.79
N ILE A 13 -23.31 11.29 10.47
CA ILE A 13 -23.55 12.37 9.52
C ILE A 13 -24.96 12.19 8.98
N LEU A 14 -25.76 13.25 9.05
CA LEU A 14 -27.09 13.26 8.45
C LEU A 14 -26.95 13.63 6.98
N GLU A 15 -27.25 12.68 6.11
CA GLU A 15 -27.31 12.91 4.67
C GLU A 15 -28.74 13.33 4.27
N PRO A 16 -28.85 14.34 3.39
CA PRO A 16 -30.12 14.94 3.01
C PRO A 16 -30.88 14.15 1.91
N ASP A 17 -30.22 13.26 1.15
CA ASP A 17 -30.84 12.38 0.17
C ASP A 17 -30.12 11.02 0.04
N ASP A 18 -30.72 10.11 -0.73
CA ASP A 18 -30.19 8.77 -1.02
C ASP A 18 -29.06 8.84 -2.06
N GLY A 19 -27.86 9.28 -1.66
CA GLY A 19 -26.65 9.22 -2.49
C GLY A 19 -25.52 10.16 -2.06
N HIS A 20 -24.37 10.02 -2.75
CA HIS A 20 -23.16 10.82 -2.55
C HIS A 20 -22.58 10.74 -1.13
N ASN A 21 -22.37 9.52 -0.66
CA ASN A 21 -21.99 9.26 0.73
C ASN A 21 -20.46 9.27 0.93
N GLY A 22 -19.66 8.98 -0.10
CA GLY A 22 -18.23 8.70 0.03
C GLY A 22 -17.97 7.41 0.84
N GLY A 23 -17.10 7.49 1.86
CA GLY A 23 -16.91 6.42 2.84
C GLY A 23 -15.63 5.57 2.76
N ASP A 24 -14.71 5.84 1.84
CA ASP A 24 -13.42 5.11 1.71
C ASP A 24 -12.38 5.51 2.77
N ILE A 25 -12.72 5.34 4.05
CA ILE A 25 -11.90 5.76 5.20
C ILE A 25 -10.46 5.21 5.14
N LYS A 26 -9.48 6.02 5.55
CA LYS A 26 -8.05 5.66 5.57
C LYS A 26 -7.34 6.30 6.76
N PHE A 27 -6.38 5.59 7.34
CA PHE A 27 -5.37 6.24 8.17
C PHE A 27 -4.34 6.92 7.27
N GLY A 28 -4.07 8.20 7.54
CA GLY A 28 -3.00 8.95 6.88
C GLY A 28 -1.62 8.56 7.39
N PRO A 29 -0.54 8.97 6.70
CA PRO A 29 0.84 8.74 7.14
C PRO A 29 1.18 9.47 8.47
N ASP A 30 0.37 10.45 8.85
CA ASP A 30 0.43 11.18 10.12
C ASP A 30 -0.25 10.45 11.29
N GLY A 31 -0.93 9.33 11.02
CA GLY A 31 -1.59 8.50 12.03
C GLY A 31 -3.03 8.89 12.34
N TYR A 32 -3.57 9.92 11.69
CA TYR A 32 -4.97 10.33 11.87
C TYR A 32 -5.92 9.61 10.90
N LEU A 33 -7.20 9.56 11.24
CA LEU A 33 -8.23 8.96 10.39
C LEU A 33 -8.80 10.02 9.45
N TYR A 34 -8.72 9.75 8.15
CA TYR A 34 -9.31 10.53 7.08
C TYR A 34 -10.65 9.92 6.65
N VAL A 35 -11.69 10.74 6.62
CA VAL A 35 -13.07 10.33 6.34
C VAL A 35 -13.60 11.15 5.16
N PRO A 36 -13.66 10.59 3.94
CA PRO A 36 -14.30 11.25 2.81
C PRO A 36 -15.83 11.20 2.97
N VAL A 37 -16.46 12.36 2.83
CA VAL A 37 -17.92 12.55 2.96
C VAL A 37 -18.40 13.32 1.74
N GLY A 38 -19.35 12.77 0.99
CA GLY A 38 -19.92 13.50 -0.14
C GLY A 38 -20.95 14.54 0.28
N ASP A 39 -21.49 15.25 -0.70
CA ASP A 39 -22.36 16.40 -0.52
C ASP A 39 -23.80 16.04 -0.15
N GLY A 40 -24.12 14.74 -0.18
CA GLY A 40 -25.42 14.23 0.22
C GLY A 40 -26.54 14.38 -0.82
N GLY A 41 -26.23 14.69 -2.08
CA GLY A 41 -27.16 14.46 -3.21
C GLY A 41 -28.15 15.59 -3.57
N LEU A 42 -28.34 16.63 -2.76
CA LEU A 42 -29.36 17.68 -3.03
C LEU A 42 -28.83 19.05 -3.48
N HIS A 43 -27.54 19.21 -3.80
CA HIS A 43 -27.00 20.52 -4.18
C HIS A 43 -27.59 21.04 -5.53
N ASP A 44 -28.19 20.16 -6.32
CA ASP A 44 -28.73 20.36 -7.68
C ASP A 44 -30.14 20.98 -7.71
N GLN A 45 -30.88 20.97 -6.60
CA GLN A 45 -32.31 21.34 -6.57
C GLN A 45 -32.62 22.82 -6.24
N ASN A 46 -31.68 23.75 -6.41
CA ASN A 46 -31.81 25.15 -5.96
C ASN A 46 -32.19 25.27 -4.47
N ASN A 47 -31.78 24.29 -3.66
CA ASN A 47 -32.20 24.12 -2.27
C ASN A 47 -31.17 24.77 -1.31
N PRO A 48 -31.59 25.46 -0.22
CA PRO A 48 -30.72 25.98 0.85
C PRO A 48 -29.97 24.91 1.68
N ASN A 49 -29.69 23.73 1.13
CA ASN A 49 -28.96 22.66 1.80
C ASN A 49 -27.50 23.07 2.09
N PRO A 50 -26.78 22.44 3.04
CA PRO A 50 -25.38 22.77 3.28
C PRO A 50 -24.56 22.46 2.03
N ASN A 51 -24.14 23.52 1.36
CA ASN A 51 -23.31 23.46 0.17
C ASN A 51 -21.94 22.85 0.54
N PRO A 52 -21.26 22.08 -0.33
CA PRO A 52 -19.85 21.70 -0.16
C PRO A 52 -18.90 22.85 0.23
N GLN A 53 -19.27 24.10 -0.07
CA GLN A 53 -18.59 25.34 0.32
C GLN A 53 -18.92 25.83 1.75
N ASP A 54 -19.99 25.32 2.37
CA ASP A 54 -20.35 25.59 3.76
C ASP A 54 -19.39 24.86 4.69
N LEU A 55 -18.58 25.64 5.42
CA LEU A 55 -17.59 25.14 6.36
C LEU A 55 -18.18 24.79 7.72
N SER A 56 -19.47 25.04 7.96
CA SER A 56 -20.17 24.59 9.18
C SER A 56 -20.76 23.17 9.06
N SER A 57 -20.57 22.52 7.90
CA SER A 57 -21.13 21.21 7.58
C SER A 57 -20.04 20.19 7.20
N PRO A 58 -20.21 18.91 7.59
CA PRO A 58 -19.31 17.82 7.19
C PRO A 58 -19.54 17.34 5.74
N LEU A 59 -20.57 17.82 5.04
CA LEU A 59 -20.92 17.37 3.69
C LEU A 59 -19.97 17.95 2.62
N GLY A 60 -19.54 17.11 1.67
CA GLY A 60 -18.66 17.48 0.56
C GLY A 60 -17.23 17.79 1.02
N LYS A 61 -16.71 16.98 1.96
CA LYS A 61 -15.45 17.20 2.68
C LYS A 61 -14.56 15.96 2.70
N ILE A 62 -13.27 16.19 2.92
CA ILE A 62 -12.42 15.21 3.61
C ILE A 62 -12.31 15.68 5.05
N LEU A 63 -12.69 14.83 6.01
CA LEU A 63 -12.50 15.08 7.43
C LEU A 63 -11.20 14.40 7.92
N ARG A 64 -10.55 14.94 8.95
CA ARG A 64 -9.35 14.38 9.58
C ARG A 64 -9.49 14.46 11.10
N ILE A 65 -9.50 13.31 11.76
CA ILE A 65 -9.76 13.18 13.21
C ILE A 65 -8.73 12.28 13.90
N ASP A 66 -8.47 12.54 15.18
CA ASP A 66 -7.64 11.69 16.04
C ASP A 66 -8.51 10.76 16.90
N VAL A 67 -8.50 9.48 16.54
CA VAL A 67 -9.28 8.42 17.20
C VAL A 67 -8.55 7.76 18.38
N THR A 68 -7.40 8.29 18.80
CA THR A 68 -6.62 7.75 19.92
C THR A 68 -7.03 8.31 21.29
N GLY A 69 -7.83 9.37 21.31
CA GLY A 69 -8.30 10.05 22.52
C GLY A 69 -9.76 10.46 22.45
N ASN A 70 -10.30 10.94 23.58
CA ASN A 70 -11.65 11.49 23.68
C ASN A 70 -11.55 12.97 24.01
N SER A 71 -12.39 13.79 23.38
CA SER A 71 -12.50 15.21 23.71
C SER A 71 -13.41 15.43 24.93
N PRO A 72 -13.14 16.44 25.79
CA PRO A 72 -14.05 16.80 26.88
C PRO A 72 -15.43 17.27 26.40
N ASN A 73 -15.50 17.84 25.20
CA ASN A 73 -16.71 18.32 24.55
C ASN A 73 -16.78 17.73 23.13
N ALA A 74 -17.98 17.48 22.62
CA ALA A 74 -18.15 17.12 21.22
C ALA A 74 -17.60 18.25 20.33
N PRO A 75 -16.75 17.94 19.34
CA PRO A 75 -16.38 18.87 18.28
C PRO A 75 -17.59 19.23 17.41
N ASP A 76 -17.47 20.29 16.61
CA ASP A 76 -18.61 20.97 15.98
C ASP A 76 -19.46 20.07 15.06
N CYS A 77 -18.86 19.10 14.36
CA CYS A 77 -19.58 18.21 13.43
C CYS A 77 -19.65 16.75 13.85
N GLY A 78 -19.29 16.40 15.09
CA GLY A 78 -19.41 15.02 15.53
C GLY A 78 -19.47 14.82 17.04
N SER A 79 -18.54 14.04 17.58
CA SER A 79 -18.71 13.46 18.93
C SER A 79 -17.47 13.58 19.79
N ALA A 80 -17.67 13.52 21.11
CA ALA A 80 -16.61 13.56 22.11
C ALA A 80 -15.69 12.31 22.13
N LEU A 81 -15.84 11.39 21.17
CA LEU A 81 -15.12 10.10 21.12
C LEU A 81 -13.84 10.15 20.28
N TYR A 82 -13.49 11.33 19.78
CA TYR A 82 -12.23 11.62 19.13
C TYR A 82 -11.80 13.04 19.49
N THR A 83 -10.57 13.39 19.14
CA THR A 83 -10.05 14.76 19.25
C THR A 83 -9.77 15.34 17.86
N ILE A 84 -9.69 16.67 17.80
CA ILE A 84 -9.30 17.40 16.58
C ILE A 84 -7.78 17.57 16.58
N PRO A 85 -7.07 17.14 15.52
CA PRO A 85 -5.66 17.49 15.35
C PRO A 85 -5.46 19.01 15.37
N ALA A 86 -4.53 19.49 16.19
CA ALA A 86 -4.31 20.94 16.38
C ALA A 86 -3.84 21.67 15.12
N ASP A 87 -3.38 20.93 14.11
CA ASP A 87 -2.96 21.40 12.80
C ASP A 87 -4.05 21.28 11.72
N ASN A 88 -5.30 20.93 12.09
CA ASN A 88 -6.40 21.02 11.15
C ASN A 88 -6.63 22.49 10.71
N PRO A 89 -6.87 22.72 9.41
CA PRO A 89 -6.92 24.07 8.81
C PRO A 89 -8.09 24.92 9.31
N PHE A 90 -9.14 24.28 9.83
CA PHE A 90 -10.37 24.91 10.30
C PHE A 90 -10.61 24.68 11.80
N ALA A 91 -9.58 24.28 12.56
CA ALA A 91 -9.69 24.13 14.00
C ALA A 91 -9.74 25.51 14.70
N ASP A 92 -10.93 26.11 14.77
CA ASP A 92 -11.16 27.43 15.37
C ASP A 92 -11.94 27.38 16.69
N GLY A 93 -12.37 26.18 17.09
CA GLY A 93 -13.02 25.91 18.35
C GLY A 93 -14.54 26.16 18.31
N PRO A 94 -15.24 25.97 19.45
CA PRO A 94 -16.69 25.75 19.43
C PRO A 94 -17.50 26.87 18.78
N GLY A 95 -18.45 26.48 17.92
CA GLY A 95 -19.44 27.37 17.29
C GLY A 95 -18.92 28.13 16.06
N GLY A 96 -17.75 27.74 15.55
CA GLY A 96 -17.14 28.28 14.33
C GLY A 96 -17.34 27.37 13.12
N THR A 97 -16.24 27.00 12.50
CA THR A 97 -16.24 26.01 11.41
C THR A 97 -16.30 24.59 11.96
N CYS A 98 -16.57 23.65 11.09
CA CYS A 98 -16.43 22.23 11.34
C CYS A 98 -14.93 21.92 11.49
N ASP A 99 -14.47 21.87 12.74
CA ASP A 99 -13.07 21.66 13.14
C ASP A 99 -12.44 20.39 12.51
N GLU A 100 -13.26 19.40 12.14
CA GLU A 100 -12.86 18.15 11.50
C GLU A 100 -12.39 18.32 10.05
N ILE A 101 -12.73 19.43 9.38
CA ILE A 101 -12.46 19.60 7.95
C ILE A 101 -10.94 19.64 7.69
N TRP A 102 -10.52 18.77 6.78
CA TRP A 102 -9.19 18.80 6.17
C TRP A 102 -9.20 19.44 4.78
N ALA A 103 -10.19 19.11 3.95
CA ALA A 103 -10.41 19.71 2.64
C ALA A 103 -11.90 19.76 2.31
N TYR A 104 -12.30 20.62 1.38
CA TYR A 104 -13.71 20.89 1.08
C TYR A 104 -13.95 21.17 -0.41
N GLY A 105 -15.22 21.35 -0.77
CA GLY A 105 -15.61 21.58 -2.16
C GLY A 105 -15.52 20.32 -3.01
N LEU A 106 -15.88 19.17 -2.44
CA LEU A 106 -15.96 17.87 -3.12
C LEU A 106 -17.42 17.47 -3.30
N ARG A 107 -17.72 16.66 -4.33
CA ARG A 107 -19.07 16.17 -4.61
C ARG A 107 -19.34 14.82 -3.95
N ASN A 108 -18.63 13.80 -4.39
CA ASN A 108 -18.74 12.43 -3.91
C ASN A 108 -17.34 11.78 -3.98
N PRO A 109 -16.45 12.07 -3.00
CA PRO A 109 -15.10 11.52 -2.93
C PRO A 109 -15.17 10.01 -2.64
N TRP A 110 -15.39 9.22 -3.71
CA TRP A 110 -15.65 7.79 -3.67
C TRP A 110 -14.46 6.99 -3.17
N ARG A 111 -13.25 7.41 -3.57
CA ARG A 111 -11.99 6.78 -3.14
C ARG A 111 -10.98 7.81 -2.71
N ILE A 112 -10.34 7.53 -1.58
CA ILE A 112 -9.08 8.18 -1.23
C ILE A 112 -7.97 7.16 -1.05
N SER A 113 -6.76 7.55 -1.42
CA SER A 113 -5.56 6.77 -1.12
C SER A 113 -4.38 7.65 -0.82
N PHE A 114 -3.50 7.14 0.05
CA PHE A 114 -2.21 7.76 0.31
C PHE A 114 -1.14 6.98 -0.44
N ASP A 115 -0.25 7.69 -1.12
CA ASP A 115 0.98 7.09 -1.61
C ASP A 115 1.84 6.63 -0.42
N ARG A 116 2.11 5.33 -0.32
CA ARG A 116 2.92 4.75 0.76
C ARG A 116 4.35 5.27 0.81
N LEU A 117 4.87 5.82 -0.29
CA LEU A 117 6.23 6.36 -0.33
C LEU A 117 6.29 7.84 0.07
N THR A 118 5.42 8.68 -0.49
CA THR A 118 5.49 10.13 -0.32
C THR A 118 4.54 10.66 0.75
N GLY A 119 3.45 9.94 1.03
CA GLY A 119 2.35 10.41 1.87
C GLY A 119 1.36 11.31 1.14
N ASP A 120 1.47 11.46 -0.19
CA ASP A 120 0.55 12.29 -0.96
C ASP A 120 -0.86 11.69 -0.97
N LEU A 121 -1.87 12.55 -0.85
CA LEU A 121 -3.29 12.16 -0.87
C LEU A 121 -3.84 12.28 -2.30
N PHE A 122 -4.50 11.22 -2.76
CA PHE A 122 -5.28 11.19 -4.00
C PHE A 122 -6.75 11.02 -3.65
N ILE A 123 -7.61 11.77 -4.34
CA ILE A 123 -9.06 11.76 -4.13
C ILE A 123 -9.70 11.59 -5.50
N ALA A 124 -10.40 10.48 -5.71
CA ALA A 124 -11.25 10.28 -6.87
C ALA A 124 -12.65 10.77 -6.50
N ASP A 125 -13.06 11.87 -7.11
CA ASP A 125 -14.32 12.55 -6.82
C ASP A 125 -15.28 12.35 -8.00
N VAL A 126 -16.42 11.72 -7.72
CA VAL A 126 -17.43 11.42 -8.74
C VAL A 126 -18.21 12.68 -9.04
N GLY A 127 -18.16 13.13 -10.30
CA GLY A 127 -18.84 14.34 -10.74
C GLY A 127 -20.32 14.13 -11.05
N GLU A 128 -20.97 15.16 -11.60
CA GLU A 128 -22.43 15.24 -11.70
C GLU A 128 -22.95 14.82 -13.07
N ASN A 129 -22.73 15.65 -14.07
CA ASN A 129 -23.41 15.57 -15.36
C ASN A 129 -22.47 15.25 -16.51
N SER A 130 -21.18 15.58 -16.38
CA SER A 130 -20.30 15.65 -17.54
C SER A 130 -18.88 15.25 -17.29
N TRP A 131 -18.39 15.37 -16.05
CA TRP A 131 -16.97 15.18 -15.77
C TRP A 131 -16.75 14.29 -14.56
N GLU A 132 -15.70 13.50 -14.64
CA GLU A 132 -15.13 12.76 -13.53
C GLU A 132 -13.73 13.30 -13.24
N GLU A 133 -13.28 13.25 -11.98
CA GLU A 133 -12.01 13.87 -11.61
C GLU A 133 -11.16 13.10 -10.60
N VAL A 134 -9.85 13.34 -10.67
CA VAL A 134 -8.87 12.93 -9.65
C VAL A 134 -8.16 14.18 -9.15
N ASN A 135 -8.31 14.43 -7.86
CA ASN A 135 -7.59 15.46 -7.12
C ASN A 135 -6.34 14.88 -6.46
N TRP A 136 -5.35 15.75 -6.24
CA TRP A 136 -4.10 15.43 -5.56
C TRP A 136 -3.75 16.52 -4.56
N GLN A 137 -3.26 16.09 -3.40
CA GLN A 137 -2.75 16.96 -2.36
C GLN A 137 -1.39 16.45 -1.90
N ALA A 138 -0.37 17.30 -2.01
CA ALA A 138 0.97 16.98 -1.54
C ALA A 138 0.98 16.67 -0.04
N ALA A 139 1.80 15.71 0.37
CA ALA A 139 1.97 15.31 1.77
C ALA A 139 2.31 16.48 2.71
N GLY A 140 3.03 17.49 2.20
CA GLY A 140 3.41 18.69 2.94
C GLY A 140 2.33 19.80 2.98
N SER A 141 1.13 19.55 2.46
CA SER A 141 0.02 20.50 2.52
C SER A 141 -0.43 20.73 3.97
N ALA A 142 -0.77 21.97 4.30
CA ALA A 142 -1.38 22.34 5.58
C ALA A 142 -2.91 22.06 5.63
N GLY A 143 -3.47 21.40 4.61
CA GLY A 143 -4.91 21.25 4.44
C GLY A 143 -5.57 22.54 3.94
N GLY A 144 -6.90 22.52 3.87
CA GLY A 144 -7.73 23.67 3.50
C GLY A 144 -7.97 23.82 2.00
N GLN A 145 -7.57 22.84 1.19
CA GLN A 145 -7.85 22.85 -0.24
C GLN A 145 -9.36 22.92 -0.50
N ASN A 146 -9.74 23.81 -1.41
CA ASN A 146 -11.08 23.92 -1.96
C ASN A 146 -11.09 23.34 -3.37
N TYR A 147 -11.67 22.16 -3.55
CA TYR A 147 -11.73 21.48 -4.85
C TYR A 147 -12.84 22.02 -5.77
N GLY A 148 -13.63 22.98 -5.29
CA GLY A 148 -14.41 23.87 -6.12
C GLY A 148 -15.84 23.44 -6.40
N TRP A 149 -16.27 22.23 -6.04
CA TRP A 149 -17.69 21.87 -6.14
C TRP A 149 -18.57 22.75 -5.23
N PRO A 150 -19.74 23.25 -5.67
CA PRO A 150 -20.38 23.13 -6.98
C PRO A 150 -20.09 24.31 -7.94
N CYS A 151 -19.07 25.12 -7.67
CA CYS A 151 -18.65 26.17 -8.60
C CYS A 151 -18.09 25.58 -9.89
N TYR A 152 -17.32 24.49 -9.77
CA TYR A 152 -16.69 23.79 -10.87
C TYR A 152 -16.93 22.28 -10.76
N GLU A 153 -17.20 21.66 -11.92
CA GLU A 153 -17.19 20.21 -12.11
C GLU A 153 -15.92 19.90 -12.94
N ALA A 154 -14.91 19.28 -12.33
CA ALA A 154 -13.55 19.31 -12.86
C ALA A 154 -13.08 20.75 -13.13
N ASN A 155 -12.65 21.03 -14.36
CA ASN A 155 -12.21 22.36 -14.77
C ASN A 155 -13.34 23.18 -15.41
N ALA A 156 -14.54 22.60 -15.56
CA ALA A 156 -15.68 23.25 -16.20
C ALA A 156 -16.51 24.03 -15.17
N ALA A 157 -16.89 25.27 -15.50
CA ALA A 157 -17.81 26.02 -14.67
C ALA A 157 -19.18 25.33 -14.61
N TYR A 158 -19.70 25.11 -13.40
CA TYR A 158 -20.99 24.48 -13.17
C TYR A 158 -22.02 25.50 -12.68
N ASN A 159 -21.95 25.93 -11.42
CA ASN A 159 -22.79 27.00 -10.87
C ASN A 159 -21.94 28.08 -10.18
N LEU A 160 -21.64 29.16 -10.89
CA LEU A 160 -20.77 30.23 -10.40
C LEU A 160 -21.46 31.23 -9.44
N THR A 161 -22.71 30.99 -9.06
CA THR A 161 -23.45 31.89 -8.17
C THR A 161 -22.80 31.90 -6.78
N GLY A 162 -22.27 33.04 -6.35
CA GLY A 162 -21.61 33.17 -5.04
C GLY A 162 -20.20 32.59 -4.98
N CYS A 163 -19.64 32.18 -6.12
CA CYS A 163 -18.31 31.60 -6.19
C CYS A 163 -17.20 32.66 -6.22
N ALA A 164 -16.07 32.31 -5.63
CA ALA A 164 -14.84 33.07 -5.73
C ALA A 164 -14.28 33.02 -7.17
N PRO A 165 -13.28 33.86 -7.51
CA PRO A 165 -12.57 33.73 -8.78
C PRO A 165 -11.89 32.35 -8.92
N ALA A 166 -11.81 31.83 -10.15
CA ALA A 166 -11.26 30.50 -10.47
C ALA A 166 -9.93 30.17 -9.77
N GLY A 167 -9.02 31.14 -9.65
CA GLY A 167 -7.72 30.96 -9.00
C GLY A 167 -7.76 30.73 -7.49
N SER A 168 -8.94 30.75 -6.87
CA SER A 168 -9.15 30.44 -5.44
C SER A 168 -9.42 28.96 -5.21
N TYR A 169 -9.61 28.18 -6.28
CA TYR A 169 -9.90 26.75 -6.25
C TYR A 169 -8.67 25.93 -6.66
N THR A 170 -8.65 24.69 -6.18
CA THR A 170 -7.65 23.68 -6.55
C THR A 170 -8.27 22.75 -7.57
N PHE A 171 -7.82 22.83 -8.82
CA PHE A 171 -8.32 21.98 -9.90
C PHE A 171 -7.69 20.58 -9.89
N PRO A 172 -8.39 19.58 -10.45
CA PRO A 172 -7.91 18.21 -10.46
C PRO A 172 -6.66 18.04 -11.32
N ILE A 173 -5.89 16.99 -11.02
CA ILE A 173 -4.71 16.59 -11.80
C ILE A 173 -5.09 15.76 -13.03
N PHE A 174 -6.31 15.24 -13.06
CA PHE A 174 -6.86 14.50 -14.18
C PHE A 174 -8.39 14.63 -14.17
N ALA A 175 -8.96 14.83 -15.35
CA ALA A 175 -10.40 14.82 -15.54
C ALA A 175 -10.74 14.18 -16.89
N TYR A 176 -11.89 13.52 -16.96
CA TYR A 176 -12.40 12.93 -18.21
C TYR A 176 -13.91 13.09 -18.31
N ASP A 177 -14.41 13.18 -19.54
CA ASP A 177 -15.83 13.40 -19.78
C ASP A 177 -16.63 12.09 -19.78
N HIS A 178 -17.95 12.21 -19.62
CA HIS A 178 -18.91 11.11 -19.71
C HIS A 178 -19.12 10.56 -21.14
N ASN A 179 -18.31 10.95 -22.13
CA ASN A 179 -18.37 10.33 -23.44
C ASN A 179 -17.86 8.87 -23.37
N ASN A 180 -18.13 8.10 -24.44
CA ASN A 180 -17.69 6.70 -24.56
C ASN A 180 -18.22 5.77 -23.46
N GLY A 181 -19.33 6.13 -22.81
CA GLY A 181 -19.96 5.31 -21.77
C GLY A 181 -19.34 5.46 -20.39
N ASN A 182 -18.47 6.46 -20.19
CA ASN A 182 -17.95 6.84 -18.89
C ASN A 182 -19.05 7.44 -18.00
N CYS A 183 -18.97 7.25 -16.69
CA CYS A 183 -20.01 7.75 -15.78
C CYS A 183 -19.59 7.96 -14.31
N SER A 184 -18.47 7.38 -13.87
CA SER A 184 -18.12 7.39 -12.45
C SER A 184 -16.68 6.91 -12.25
N VAL A 185 -15.84 7.80 -11.72
CA VAL A 185 -14.46 7.45 -11.35
C VAL A 185 -14.45 6.53 -10.14
N THR A 186 -13.77 5.40 -10.29
CA THR A 186 -13.58 4.43 -9.20
C THR A 186 -12.40 4.80 -8.30
N GLY A 187 -11.41 5.51 -8.86
CA GLY A 187 -10.13 5.81 -8.21
C GLY A 187 -9.27 4.58 -7.93
N GLY A 188 -8.04 4.78 -7.47
CA GLY A 188 -7.16 3.66 -7.12
C GLY A 188 -5.95 4.08 -6.29
N TYR A 189 -4.77 3.60 -6.66
CA TYR A 189 -3.54 3.71 -5.85
C TYR A 189 -2.33 3.99 -6.73
N ILE A 190 -1.32 4.65 -6.14
CA ILE A 190 0.04 4.66 -6.68
C ILE A 190 0.65 3.27 -6.52
N TYR A 191 1.13 2.69 -7.62
CA TYR A 191 1.82 1.41 -7.59
C TYR A 191 3.21 1.54 -6.94
N ARG A 192 3.43 0.74 -5.89
CA ARG A 192 4.69 0.67 -5.12
C ARG A 192 5.24 -0.75 -5.00
N GLY A 193 4.68 -1.71 -5.73
CA GLY A 193 5.12 -3.11 -5.75
C GLY A 193 6.42 -3.34 -6.51
N SER A 194 7.20 -4.36 -6.16
CA SER A 194 8.49 -4.60 -6.83
C SER A 194 8.36 -5.45 -8.09
N ARG A 195 7.19 -6.05 -8.36
CA ARG A 195 7.02 -7.01 -9.46
C ARG A 195 7.00 -6.35 -10.83
N TYR A 196 6.48 -5.12 -10.94
CA TYR A 196 6.30 -4.40 -12.21
C TYR A 196 6.99 -3.03 -12.16
N PRO A 197 8.32 -2.95 -12.40
CA PRO A 197 9.04 -1.69 -12.31
C PRO A 197 8.53 -0.58 -13.22
N ALA A 198 7.92 -0.89 -14.37
CA ALA A 198 7.40 0.16 -15.25
C ALA A 198 6.11 0.81 -14.72
N MET A 199 5.46 0.20 -13.71
CA MET A 199 4.31 0.79 -13.02
C MET A 199 4.74 1.67 -11.84
N GLN A 200 6.00 1.66 -11.42
CA GLN A 200 6.46 2.36 -10.22
C GLN A 200 6.14 3.85 -10.24
N GLY A 201 5.36 4.31 -9.25
CA GLY A 201 4.95 5.71 -9.12
C GLY A 201 3.77 6.11 -10.00
N HIS A 202 3.17 5.18 -10.75
CA HIS A 202 1.96 5.45 -11.52
C HIS A 202 0.71 5.26 -10.66
N TYR A 203 -0.20 6.24 -10.69
CA TYR A 203 -1.53 6.13 -10.10
C TYR A 203 -2.45 5.44 -11.10
N LEU A 204 -3.01 4.30 -10.74
CA LEU A 204 -3.98 3.61 -11.59
C LEU A 204 -5.40 3.91 -11.13
N LEU A 205 -6.27 4.19 -12.08
CA LEU A 205 -7.71 4.38 -11.87
C LEU A 205 -8.52 3.77 -13.00
N ALA A 206 -9.83 3.64 -12.78
CA ALA A 206 -10.78 3.24 -13.81
C ALA A 206 -12.10 3.97 -13.67
N ASP A 207 -12.87 3.96 -14.75
CA ASP A 207 -14.28 4.30 -14.79
C ASP A 207 -15.14 3.05 -14.51
N PHE A 208 -16.18 3.22 -13.70
CA PHE A 208 -17.10 2.15 -13.34
C PHE A 208 -17.93 1.65 -14.53
N CYS A 209 -18.54 2.54 -15.33
CA CYS A 209 -19.47 2.12 -16.38
C CYS A 209 -18.76 1.52 -17.60
N SER A 210 -17.70 2.18 -18.07
CA SER A 210 -17.03 1.78 -19.31
C SER A 210 -15.93 0.73 -19.08
N GLY A 211 -15.42 0.62 -17.84
CA GLY A 211 -14.23 -0.16 -17.53
C GLY A 211 -12.94 0.46 -18.10
N ALA A 212 -13.00 1.67 -18.68
CA ALA A 212 -11.83 2.38 -19.15
C ALA A 212 -10.88 2.65 -17.98
N ALA A 213 -9.57 2.48 -18.20
CA ALA A 213 -8.56 2.67 -17.18
C ALA A 213 -7.47 3.63 -17.65
N TRP A 214 -6.85 4.30 -16.69
CA TRP A 214 -5.78 5.25 -16.92
C TRP A 214 -4.65 5.07 -15.91
N SER A 215 -3.46 5.44 -16.35
CA SER A 215 -2.29 5.61 -15.49
C SER A 215 -1.89 7.08 -15.48
N LEU A 216 -1.73 7.65 -14.28
CA LEU A 216 -1.23 8.99 -14.09
C LEU A 216 0.21 8.91 -13.55
N SER A 217 1.11 9.68 -14.14
CA SER A 217 2.50 9.80 -13.69
C SER A 217 2.88 11.27 -13.56
N ARG A 218 3.88 11.57 -12.73
CA ARG A 218 4.35 12.95 -12.52
C ARG A 218 5.78 13.08 -13.03
N GLU A 219 5.96 13.92 -14.05
CA GLU A 219 7.24 14.17 -14.70
C GLU A 219 7.54 15.66 -14.70
N ASN A 220 8.72 16.07 -14.21
CA ASN A 220 9.11 17.48 -14.08
C ASN A 220 8.02 18.35 -13.40
N ASP A 221 7.48 17.83 -12.30
CA ASP A 221 6.40 18.44 -11.51
C ASP A 221 5.03 18.57 -12.20
N VAL A 222 4.87 18.00 -13.41
CA VAL A 222 3.62 18.02 -14.17
C VAL A 222 3.00 16.63 -14.23
N TRP A 223 1.70 16.54 -13.95
CA TRP A 223 0.94 15.31 -14.11
C TRP A 223 0.66 15.01 -15.58
N GLN A 224 0.88 13.75 -15.96
CA GLN A 224 0.61 13.19 -17.28
C GLN A 224 -0.38 12.03 -17.13
N SER A 225 -1.22 11.83 -18.13
CA SER A 225 -2.20 10.74 -18.16
C SER A 225 -2.03 9.90 -19.41
N ASN A 226 -2.07 8.58 -19.27
CA ASN A 226 -2.10 7.64 -20.38
C ASN A 226 -3.24 6.64 -20.20
N SER A 227 -3.92 6.26 -21.28
CA SER A 227 -4.83 5.12 -21.26
C SER A 227 -4.08 3.86 -20.83
N TYR A 228 -4.69 3.06 -19.97
CA TYR A 228 -4.11 1.83 -19.46
C TYR A 228 -4.99 0.65 -19.88
N ASN A 229 -4.41 -0.30 -20.62
CA ASN A 229 -5.18 -1.39 -21.23
C ASN A 229 -5.51 -2.48 -20.19
N LEU A 230 -6.64 -2.30 -19.51
CA LEU A 230 -7.27 -3.32 -18.67
C LEU A 230 -8.62 -3.70 -19.27
N SER A 231 -8.93 -4.99 -19.28
CA SER A 231 -10.25 -5.49 -19.65
C SER A 231 -11.09 -5.57 -18.37
N LEU A 232 -11.70 -4.46 -17.97
CA LEU A 232 -12.54 -4.36 -16.77
C LEU A 232 -14.01 -4.30 -17.14
N THR A 233 -14.85 -4.81 -16.25
CA THR A 233 -16.31 -4.82 -16.31
C THR A 233 -16.84 -4.37 -14.95
N PHE A 234 -17.30 -3.13 -14.84
CA PHE A 234 -17.80 -2.55 -13.58
C PHE A 234 -16.80 -2.66 -12.40
N PRO A 235 -15.57 -2.11 -12.52
CA PRO A 235 -14.61 -2.09 -11.42
C PRO A 235 -15.17 -1.26 -10.26
N THR A 236 -15.31 -1.84 -9.08
CA THR A 236 -15.87 -1.16 -7.89
C THR A 236 -14.80 -0.65 -6.95
N THR A 237 -13.67 -1.35 -6.88
CA THR A 237 -12.56 -0.96 -6.03
C THR A 237 -11.22 -1.46 -6.52
N PHE A 238 -10.16 -0.77 -6.11
CA PHE A 238 -8.79 -1.22 -6.18
C PHE A 238 -8.31 -1.55 -4.77
N GLY A 239 -7.34 -2.45 -4.66
CA GLY A 239 -6.68 -2.79 -3.42
C GLY A 239 -5.18 -2.88 -3.61
N GLN A 240 -4.44 -2.69 -2.52
CA GLN A 240 -2.99 -2.89 -2.50
C GLN A 240 -2.63 -3.86 -1.38
N ASP A 241 -1.85 -4.89 -1.68
CA ASP A 241 -1.36 -5.83 -0.67
C ASP A 241 -0.22 -5.23 0.17
N ARG A 242 0.40 -6.03 1.05
CA ARG A 242 1.53 -5.58 1.88
C ARG A 242 2.79 -5.29 1.07
N ASP A 243 2.95 -5.94 -0.07
CA ASP A 243 4.14 -5.91 -0.92
C ASP A 243 4.04 -4.78 -1.96
N GLY A 244 2.89 -4.09 -2.02
CA GLY A 244 2.65 -2.92 -2.86
C GLY A 244 2.00 -3.26 -4.21
N GLU A 245 1.67 -4.54 -4.43
CA GLU A 245 1.03 -5.02 -5.65
C GLU A 245 -0.45 -4.65 -5.66
N LEU A 246 -0.98 -4.36 -6.85
CA LEU A 246 -2.33 -3.84 -7.01
C LEU A 246 -3.31 -4.91 -7.49
N TYR A 247 -4.54 -4.75 -7.03
CA TYR A 247 -5.67 -5.61 -7.32
C TYR A 247 -6.88 -4.74 -7.67
N VAL A 248 -7.82 -5.30 -8.42
CA VAL A 248 -9.11 -4.70 -8.75
C VAL A 248 -10.22 -5.69 -8.43
N LEU A 249 -11.32 -5.20 -7.85
CA LEU A 249 -12.53 -5.96 -7.58
C LEU A 249 -13.65 -5.43 -8.46
N GLU A 250 -14.26 -6.30 -9.24
CA GLU A 250 -15.38 -6.00 -10.14
C GLU A 250 -16.71 -6.27 -9.44
N HIS A 251 -17.79 -5.65 -9.94
CA HIS A 251 -19.12 -5.70 -9.31
C HIS A 251 -19.70 -7.12 -9.22
N ASP A 252 -19.27 -8.02 -10.10
CA ASP A 252 -19.65 -9.44 -10.09
C ASP A 252 -18.90 -10.27 -9.03
N GLY A 253 -17.96 -9.65 -8.29
CA GLY A 253 -17.13 -10.28 -7.28
C GLY A 253 -15.79 -10.81 -7.79
N ALA A 254 -15.43 -10.60 -9.06
CA ALA A 254 -14.12 -10.99 -9.58
C ALA A 254 -13.00 -10.15 -8.97
N LEU A 255 -12.05 -10.80 -8.29
CA LEU A 255 -10.83 -10.19 -7.77
C LEU A 255 -9.65 -10.54 -8.69
N SER A 256 -9.09 -9.52 -9.34
CA SER A 256 -8.00 -9.66 -10.30
C SER A 256 -6.75 -8.93 -9.83
N HIS A 257 -5.59 -9.57 -9.95
CA HIS A 257 -4.30 -8.93 -9.74
C HIS A 257 -3.90 -8.15 -11.00
N ILE A 258 -3.56 -6.87 -10.84
CA ILE A 258 -3.16 -6.00 -11.95
C ILE A 258 -1.71 -6.33 -12.31
N ALA A 259 -1.50 -6.67 -13.58
CA ALA A 259 -0.21 -7.06 -14.10
C ALA A 259 0.16 -6.22 -15.32
N GLU A 260 1.44 -5.85 -15.42
CA GLU A 260 2.01 -5.37 -16.67
C GLU A 260 2.22 -6.56 -17.63
N ASN A 261 1.75 -6.43 -18.88
CA ASN A 261 1.92 -7.46 -19.93
C ASN A 261 3.33 -7.48 -20.56
N SER A 262 4.35 -7.16 -19.76
CA SER A 262 5.76 -7.22 -20.15
C SER A 262 6.37 -8.57 -19.74
N PRO A 263 7.36 -9.12 -20.48
CA PRO A 263 8.07 -10.32 -20.04
C PRO A 263 8.68 -10.09 -18.65
N LEU A 264 8.41 -10.99 -17.70
CA LEU A 264 8.92 -10.90 -16.33
C LEU A 264 9.91 -12.02 -16.01
N PRO A 265 10.89 -11.79 -15.11
CA PRO A 265 11.62 -12.86 -14.45
C PRO A 265 10.70 -13.66 -13.50
N ALA A 266 11.00 -14.95 -13.34
CA ALA A 266 10.29 -15.82 -12.42
C ALA A 266 11.31 -16.66 -11.65
N LEU A 267 11.66 -16.22 -10.44
CA LEU A 267 12.72 -16.84 -9.66
C LEU A 267 12.22 -18.10 -8.94
N SER A 268 13.11 -19.08 -8.79
CA SER A 268 12.95 -20.20 -7.88
C SER A 268 14.24 -20.42 -7.12
N ILE A 269 14.15 -20.71 -5.82
CA ILE A 269 15.32 -20.99 -4.97
C ILE A 269 15.21 -22.40 -4.37
N LEU A 270 16.29 -23.16 -4.50
CA LEU A 270 16.45 -24.48 -3.89
C LEU A 270 17.67 -24.47 -2.99
N LYS A 271 17.57 -25.14 -1.84
CA LYS A 271 18.71 -25.38 -0.95
C LYS A 271 18.79 -26.86 -0.63
N SER A 272 20.01 -27.39 -0.63
CA SER A 272 20.29 -28.76 -0.21
C SER A 272 21.39 -28.78 0.85
N GLY A 273 21.41 -29.83 1.66
CA GLY A 273 22.40 -30.08 2.69
C GLY A 273 22.26 -31.51 3.20
N PRO A 274 23.20 -32.01 4.01
CA PRO A 274 23.12 -33.36 4.53
C PRO A 274 21.99 -33.49 5.55
N ALA A 275 21.32 -34.65 5.57
CA ALA A 275 20.31 -34.98 6.57
C ALA A 275 20.94 -35.20 7.96
N GLU A 276 22.18 -35.69 8.00
CA GLU A 276 22.95 -35.95 9.22
C GLU A 276 24.40 -35.48 9.07
N SER A 277 25.03 -35.04 10.17
CA SER A 277 26.47 -34.77 10.22
C SER A 277 27.07 -35.12 11.59
N ALA A 278 28.38 -35.37 11.63
CA ALA A 278 29.08 -35.69 12.87
C ALA A 278 29.33 -34.41 13.71
N PRO A 279 29.41 -34.51 15.05
CA PRO A 279 29.80 -33.38 15.89
C PRO A 279 31.12 -32.76 15.43
N GLY A 280 31.12 -31.45 15.20
CA GLY A 280 32.30 -30.69 14.76
C GLY A 280 32.68 -30.88 13.28
N ALA A 281 32.00 -31.74 12.52
CA ALA A 281 32.24 -31.87 11.09
C ALA A 281 31.57 -30.70 10.32
N PRO A 282 32.21 -30.17 9.26
CA PRO A 282 31.59 -29.16 8.41
C PRO A 282 30.26 -29.64 7.81
N ILE A 283 29.26 -28.78 7.82
CA ILE A 283 27.99 -28.93 7.11
C ILE A 283 28.03 -27.99 5.92
N ILE A 284 27.82 -28.53 4.73
CA ILE A 284 27.80 -27.77 3.48
C ILE A 284 26.35 -27.65 3.03
N TYR A 285 25.88 -26.42 2.89
CA TYR A 285 24.61 -26.10 2.27
C TYR A 285 24.83 -25.49 0.89
N GLU A 286 24.28 -26.12 -0.15
CA GLU A 286 24.30 -25.60 -1.52
C GLU A 286 22.96 -24.89 -1.80
N ILE A 287 23.02 -23.69 -2.36
CA ILE A 287 21.86 -22.88 -2.74
C ILE A 287 21.92 -22.67 -4.25
N SER A 288 20.83 -22.91 -4.95
CA SER A 288 20.68 -22.63 -6.38
C SER A 288 19.46 -21.78 -6.61
N VAL A 289 19.65 -20.66 -7.32
CA VAL A 289 18.55 -19.85 -7.85
C VAL A 289 18.51 -20.00 -9.36
N THR A 290 17.30 -20.21 -9.89
CA THR A 290 17.03 -20.26 -11.33
C THR A 290 16.05 -19.15 -11.69
N ASN A 291 16.27 -18.50 -12.84
CA ASN A 291 15.27 -17.65 -13.46
C ASN A 291 14.48 -18.45 -14.52
N ASN A 292 13.26 -18.86 -14.18
CA ASN A 292 12.34 -19.58 -15.06
C ASN A 292 11.46 -18.64 -15.91
N GLY A 293 11.66 -17.33 -15.78
CA GLY A 293 10.87 -16.31 -16.48
C GLY A 293 11.41 -15.99 -17.87
N ALA A 294 10.70 -15.09 -18.55
CA ALA A 294 11.00 -14.66 -19.92
C ALA A 294 11.84 -13.37 -19.99
N ALA A 295 12.10 -12.71 -18.85
CA ALA A 295 13.02 -11.55 -18.77
C ALA A 295 14.14 -11.79 -17.76
N ALA A 296 15.20 -10.99 -17.87
CA ALA A 296 16.30 -11.02 -16.92
C ALA A 296 15.87 -10.46 -15.55
N ALA A 297 16.26 -11.12 -14.47
CA ALA A 297 16.14 -10.58 -13.11
C ALA A 297 17.32 -9.63 -12.85
N THR A 298 17.08 -8.42 -12.38
CA THR A 298 18.12 -7.39 -12.18
C THR A 298 18.43 -7.19 -10.69
N ASN A 299 19.70 -6.88 -10.39
CA ASN A 299 20.21 -6.71 -9.02
C ASN A 299 19.77 -7.85 -8.08
N LEU A 300 19.95 -9.09 -8.54
CA LEU A 300 19.52 -10.26 -7.80
C LEU A 300 20.41 -10.44 -6.57
N LEU A 301 19.78 -10.58 -5.41
CA LEU A 301 20.39 -10.78 -4.11
C LEU A 301 19.83 -12.06 -3.47
N ILE A 302 20.71 -13.03 -3.23
CA ILE A 302 20.43 -14.21 -2.43
C ILE A 302 20.90 -13.90 -1.01
N THR A 303 20.07 -14.23 -0.01
CA THR A 303 20.45 -14.12 1.41
C THR A 303 20.16 -15.43 2.12
N ASP A 304 21.02 -15.78 3.07
CA ASP A 304 20.85 -16.91 3.97
C ASP A 304 21.37 -16.54 5.36
N THR A 305 20.64 -16.90 6.41
CA THR A 305 21.05 -16.64 7.79
C THR A 305 21.77 -17.86 8.35
N ILE A 306 22.93 -17.63 8.97
CA ILE A 306 23.68 -18.69 9.65
C ILE A 306 22.75 -19.33 10.71
N PRO A 307 22.46 -20.63 10.62
CA PRO A 307 21.44 -21.25 11.44
C PRO A 307 21.89 -21.35 12.91
N ALA A 308 20.94 -21.19 13.82
CA ALA A 308 21.20 -21.35 15.25
C ALA A 308 21.80 -22.73 15.56
N GLY A 309 22.75 -22.76 16.51
CA GLY A 309 23.50 -23.96 16.85
C GLY A 309 24.66 -24.28 15.91
N ALA A 310 24.95 -23.43 14.92
CA ALA A 310 26.14 -23.53 14.08
C ALA A 310 26.94 -22.21 14.05
N SER A 311 28.20 -22.30 13.66
CA SER A 311 29.08 -21.15 13.43
C SER A 311 29.58 -21.16 11.99
N LEU A 312 29.76 -19.99 11.40
CA LEU A 312 30.26 -19.86 10.04
C LEU A 312 31.69 -20.43 9.93
N LEU A 313 31.88 -21.34 8.97
CA LEU A 313 33.22 -21.87 8.63
C LEU A 313 33.73 -21.24 7.33
N ASN A 314 32.92 -21.22 6.27
CA ASN A 314 33.31 -20.68 4.98
C ASN A 314 32.09 -20.27 4.15
N ILE A 315 32.29 -19.37 3.18
CA ILE A 315 31.31 -18.98 2.17
C ILE A 315 31.91 -19.26 0.80
N GLY A 316 31.31 -20.18 0.06
CA GLY A 316 31.72 -20.48 -1.32
C GLY A 316 31.04 -19.57 -2.35
N ASN A 317 31.46 -19.71 -3.60
CA ASN A 317 30.88 -19.02 -4.76
C ASN A 317 30.87 -17.48 -4.66
N GLY A 318 31.87 -16.89 -4.00
CA GLY A 318 32.04 -15.43 -3.94
C GLY A 318 31.03 -14.70 -3.05
N GLY A 319 30.44 -15.39 -2.08
CA GLY A 319 29.51 -14.77 -1.13
C GLY A 319 30.21 -13.86 -0.12
N ALA A 320 29.44 -12.92 0.44
CA ALA A 320 29.85 -12.02 1.50
C ALA A 320 29.08 -12.32 2.80
N VAL A 321 29.54 -11.78 3.93
CA VAL A 321 28.85 -11.87 5.23
C VAL A 321 28.76 -10.50 5.90
N ASN A 322 27.62 -10.23 6.52
CA ASN A 322 27.40 -9.09 7.40
C ASN A 322 26.59 -9.55 8.62
N GLY A 323 27.22 -9.57 9.81
CA GLY A 323 26.65 -10.19 10.99
C GLY A 323 26.39 -11.69 10.75
N ASP A 324 25.15 -12.12 10.98
CA ASP A 324 24.74 -13.52 10.81
C ASP A 324 24.15 -13.84 9.42
N VAL A 325 24.17 -12.87 8.49
CA VAL A 325 23.59 -13.04 7.15
C VAL A 325 24.70 -13.15 6.11
N VAL A 326 24.67 -14.23 5.32
CA VAL A 326 25.50 -14.41 4.13
C VAL A 326 24.71 -14.07 2.88
N SER A 327 25.40 -13.55 1.86
CA SER A 327 24.75 -13.06 0.64
C SER A 327 25.55 -13.30 -0.63
N TRP A 328 24.85 -13.53 -1.74
CA TRP A 328 25.40 -13.59 -3.09
C TRP A 328 24.63 -12.64 -4.00
N GLN A 329 25.34 -11.81 -4.76
CA GLN A 329 24.74 -10.79 -5.60
C GLN A 329 25.20 -10.93 -7.05
N THR A 330 24.28 -10.70 -8.00
CA THR A 330 24.60 -10.52 -9.41
C THR A 330 23.83 -9.34 -10.00
N ALA A 331 24.45 -8.61 -10.91
CA ALA A 331 23.82 -7.47 -11.58
C ALA A 331 22.60 -7.90 -12.41
N ALA A 332 22.67 -9.08 -13.04
CA ALA A 332 21.54 -9.65 -13.76
C ALA A 332 21.62 -11.19 -13.83
N LEU A 333 20.45 -11.83 -13.90
CA LEU A 333 20.29 -13.25 -14.20
C LEU A 333 19.34 -13.41 -15.40
N ALA A 334 19.90 -13.78 -16.55
CA ALA A 334 19.16 -13.96 -17.80
C ALA A 334 18.07 -15.05 -17.69
N PRO A 335 17.06 -15.06 -18.60
CA PRO A 335 16.11 -16.17 -18.72
C PRO A 335 16.83 -17.53 -18.84
N GLY A 336 16.39 -18.51 -18.06
CA GLY A 336 17.02 -19.84 -17.96
C GLY A 336 18.37 -19.85 -17.22
N GLY A 337 18.87 -18.70 -16.77
CA GLY A 337 20.12 -18.58 -16.03
C GLY A 337 20.04 -19.16 -14.62
N GLN A 338 21.20 -19.58 -14.11
CA GLN A 338 21.37 -20.05 -12.74
C GLN A 338 22.52 -19.34 -12.03
N ILE A 339 22.36 -19.13 -10.72
CA ILE A 339 23.40 -18.68 -9.81
C ILE A 339 23.43 -19.59 -8.59
N GLN A 340 24.63 -19.88 -8.08
CA GLN A 340 24.82 -20.77 -6.94
C GLN A 340 25.50 -20.03 -5.79
N GLY A 341 25.12 -20.40 -4.56
CA GLY A 341 25.74 -19.98 -3.32
C GLY A 341 26.07 -21.20 -2.45
N GLN A 342 27.11 -21.11 -1.64
CA GLN A 342 27.49 -22.20 -0.73
C GLN A 342 27.77 -21.65 0.67
N LEU A 343 27.00 -22.12 1.65
CA LEU A 343 27.21 -21.81 3.06
C LEU A 343 27.82 -23.04 3.75
N VAL A 344 29.01 -22.88 4.33
CA VAL A 344 29.66 -23.93 5.13
C VAL A 344 29.68 -23.51 6.58
N VAL A 345 29.11 -24.33 7.46
CA VAL A 345 29.04 -24.09 8.90
C VAL A 345 29.57 -25.26 9.69
N THR A 346 29.94 -25.03 10.94
CA THR A 346 30.33 -26.08 11.89
C THR A 346 29.35 -26.11 13.06
N PRO A 347 28.83 -27.29 13.47
CA PRO A 347 28.00 -27.41 14.66
C PRO A 347 28.69 -26.87 15.91
N THR A 348 27.93 -26.18 16.76
CA THR A 348 28.42 -25.72 18.06
C THR A 348 28.61 -26.92 18.98
N LEU A 349 29.76 -27.00 19.63
CA LEU A 349 30.12 -28.06 20.57
C LEU A 349 30.05 -27.57 22.03
N PRO A 350 29.83 -28.48 23.01
CA PRO A 350 29.59 -29.91 22.86
C PRO A 350 28.14 -30.24 22.48
N VAL A 351 27.94 -31.37 21.78
CA VAL A 351 26.60 -31.94 21.51
C VAL A 351 26.43 -33.17 22.40
N SER A 352 25.59 -33.07 23.43
CA SER A 352 25.42 -34.14 24.44
C SER A 352 24.54 -35.29 23.97
N ASP A 353 23.48 -35.01 23.20
CA ASP A 353 22.59 -36.01 22.62
C ASP A 353 22.39 -35.72 21.12
N THR A 354 21.29 -35.06 20.76
CA THR A 354 20.99 -34.66 19.37
C THR A 354 20.87 -33.15 19.28
N LEU A 355 21.60 -32.54 18.36
CA LEU A 355 21.42 -31.14 17.96
C LEU A 355 20.72 -31.11 16.59
N VAL A 356 19.62 -30.37 16.48
CA VAL A 356 18.89 -30.17 15.22
C VAL A 356 19.20 -28.78 14.70
N ILE A 357 19.94 -28.71 13.60
CA ILE A 357 20.22 -27.45 12.90
C ILE A 357 19.13 -27.25 11.85
N ARG A 358 18.37 -26.16 11.97
CA ARG A 358 17.33 -25.73 11.02
C ARG A 358 17.84 -24.52 10.25
N ASN A 359 18.17 -24.70 8.98
CA ASN A 359 18.43 -23.57 8.10
C ASN A 359 17.15 -23.25 7.32
N GLU A 360 16.43 -22.22 7.79
CA GLU A 360 15.09 -21.87 7.30
C GLU A 360 14.94 -20.41 6.86
N PHE A 361 15.92 -19.57 7.16
CA PHE A 361 15.88 -18.13 6.85
C PHE A 361 16.77 -17.82 5.64
N TYR A 362 16.32 -18.26 4.47
CA TYR A 362 16.97 -17.97 3.19
C TYR A 362 15.96 -17.63 2.10
N GLY A 363 16.41 -16.87 1.10
CA GLY A 363 15.57 -16.42 0.01
C GLY A 363 16.34 -15.69 -1.07
N VAL A 364 15.62 -15.27 -2.10
CA VAL A 364 16.13 -14.43 -3.18
C VAL A 364 15.20 -13.26 -3.44
N GLN A 365 15.80 -12.10 -3.71
CA GLN A 365 15.13 -10.88 -4.16
C GLN A 365 15.79 -10.38 -5.44
N ALA A 366 15.03 -9.68 -6.27
CA ALA A 366 15.51 -8.93 -7.42
C ALA A 366 14.64 -7.69 -7.61
N ASN A 367 15.15 -6.66 -8.28
CA ASN A 367 14.44 -5.38 -8.40
C ASN A 367 13.16 -5.46 -9.23
N ASN A 368 13.08 -6.44 -10.13
CA ASN A 368 11.98 -6.62 -11.09
C ASN A 368 11.34 -8.01 -11.01
N ALA A 369 11.45 -8.67 -9.86
CA ALA A 369 10.86 -9.99 -9.62
C ALA A 369 10.23 -10.05 -8.23
N ALA A 370 9.18 -10.84 -8.08
CA ALA A 370 8.69 -11.21 -6.76
C ALA A 370 9.78 -11.95 -5.97
N GLY A 371 9.97 -11.58 -4.71
CA GLY A 371 10.91 -12.27 -3.81
C GLY A 371 10.43 -13.69 -3.50
N VAL A 372 11.37 -14.63 -3.38
CA VAL A 372 11.07 -16.04 -3.10
C VAL A 372 11.79 -16.47 -1.83
N ARG A 373 11.02 -16.96 -0.86
CA ARG A 373 11.56 -17.59 0.36
C ARG A 373 11.71 -19.08 0.15
N GLY A 374 12.79 -19.63 0.68
CA GLY A 374 13.04 -21.06 0.67
C GLY A 374 12.34 -21.82 1.80
N THR A 375 12.43 -23.14 1.73
CA THR A 375 11.89 -24.09 2.72
C THR A 375 13.00 -24.62 3.62
N ALA A 376 12.74 -24.79 4.91
CA ALA A 376 13.72 -25.25 5.88
C ALA A 376 14.48 -26.53 5.44
N VAL A 377 15.81 -26.49 5.52
CA VAL A 377 16.68 -27.66 5.41
C VAL A 377 17.14 -28.05 6.82
N ILE A 378 16.93 -29.31 7.18
CA ILE A 378 17.21 -29.84 8.53
C ILE A 378 18.42 -30.76 8.47
N THR A 379 19.38 -30.53 9.36
CA THR A 379 20.54 -31.41 9.57
C THR A 379 20.57 -31.85 11.02
N ILE A 380 20.65 -33.16 11.25
CA ILE A 380 20.69 -33.78 12.58
C ILE A 380 22.14 -34.10 12.95
N ILE A 381 22.58 -33.65 14.13
CA ILE A 381 23.90 -33.93 14.68
C ILE A 381 23.74 -34.88 15.86
N ASN A 382 24.21 -36.12 15.70
CA ASN A 382 24.14 -37.14 16.73
C ASN A 382 25.47 -37.19 17.50
N GLY A 383 25.45 -36.71 18.74
CA GLY A 383 26.53 -36.85 19.71
C GLY A 383 26.48 -38.21 20.41
N LYS A 384 27.64 -38.66 20.91
CA LYS A 384 27.73 -39.74 21.91
C LYS A 384 28.57 -39.23 23.07
N ASN A 385 28.00 -39.21 24.27
CA ASN A 385 28.77 -38.96 25.48
C ASN A 385 29.59 -40.19 25.85
N VAL A 386 30.88 -39.98 26.10
CA VAL A 386 31.75 -40.96 26.77
C VAL A 386 32.02 -40.45 28.17
N TYR A 387 31.43 -41.08 29.18
CA TYR A 387 31.67 -40.76 30.58
C TYR A 387 32.94 -41.46 31.06
N LEU A 388 33.93 -40.69 31.52
CA LEU A 388 35.09 -41.24 32.21
C LEU A 388 34.74 -41.41 33.71
N PRO A 389 34.90 -42.60 34.31
CA PRO A 389 34.72 -42.75 35.74
C PRO A 389 35.79 -41.95 36.50
N VAL A 390 35.38 -41.30 37.58
CA VAL A 390 36.31 -40.60 38.50
C VAL A 390 37.17 -41.64 39.19
N ILE A 391 38.47 -41.67 38.89
CA ILE A 391 39.45 -42.50 39.60
C ILE A 391 40.12 -41.60 40.65
N SER A 392 39.79 -41.78 41.93
CA SER A 392 40.52 -41.12 43.03
C SER A 392 41.91 -41.75 43.16
N LYS A 393 42.98 -40.97 43.07
CA LYS A 393 44.31 -41.40 43.53
C LYS A 393 44.24 -41.62 45.05
N ARG A 394 44.54 -42.84 45.50
CA ARG A 394 44.79 -43.13 46.92
C ARG A 394 46.14 -42.58 47.34
#